data_AF-A0A161MBM7-F1
#
_entry.id   AF-A0A161MBM7-F1
#
_cell.length_a   1.000
_cell.length_b   1.000
_cell.length_c   1.000
_cell.angle_alpha   90.00
_cell.angle_beta   90.00
_cell.angle_gamma   90.00
#
_symmetry.space_group_name_H-M   'P 1'
#
loop_
_entity.id
_entity.type
_entity.pdbx_description
1 polymer ?
#
loop_
_entity_poly.entity_id
_entity_poly.type
_entity_poly.pdbx_seq_one_letter_code
_entity_poly.pdbx_strand_id
1 'polypeptide(L)'
;GGDFIHGSSNSFPGHVMAAFYEVVVVTINYRLGALGFLSTSDQNSPGNYGILDMAMAVRWIFENIKYFNGDRDSITLFGPDAGAASAGLLMVNSRTRNMIHRVIAQSGSALAEWALIQDRYRAQNTSRCLPNT
;
A
#
# COMPACT_ATOMS: atom_id res chain seq x y z
N GLY A 1 1.33 -8.00 0.06
CA GLY A 1 1.59 -9.07 1.04
C GLY A 1 3.04 -9.49 0.93
N GLY A 2 3.41 -10.58 1.59
CA GLY A 2 4.77 -11.14 1.54
C GLY A 2 5.74 -10.43 2.46
N ASP A 3 5.27 -10.09 3.67
CA ASP A 3 6.08 -9.54 4.77
C ASP A 3 6.96 -8.33 4.38
N PHE A 4 6.56 -7.59 3.35
CA PHE A 4 7.33 -6.50 2.74
C PHE A 4 8.66 -6.90 2.08
N ILE A 5 9.01 -8.19 2.01
CA ILE A 5 10.31 -8.67 1.53
C ILE A 5 10.23 -9.48 0.23
N HIS A 6 9.06 -10.02 -0.11
CA HIS A 6 8.86 -10.80 -1.33
C HIS A 6 7.45 -10.63 -1.91
N GLY A 7 7.23 -11.16 -3.11
CA GLY A 7 5.94 -11.16 -3.79
C GLY A 7 5.95 -10.36 -5.10
N SER A 8 4.84 -10.44 -5.84
CA SER A 8 4.65 -9.72 -7.10
C SER A 8 3.16 -9.54 -7.36
N SER A 9 2.79 -8.50 -8.09
CA SER A 9 1.42 -8.31 -8.60
C SER A 9 0.96 -9.48 -9.47
N ASN A 10 1.88 -10.10 -10.23
CA ASN A 10 1.56 -11.13 -11.21
C ASN A 10 1.10 -12.45 -10.58
N SER A 11 1.33 -12.65 -9.27
CA SER A 11 0.81 -13.83 -8.56
C SER A 11 -0.69 -13.76 -8.27
N PHE A 12 -1.35 -12.63 -8.56
CA PHE A 12 -2.78 -12.43 -8.34
C PHE A 12 -3.49 -12.19 -9.68
N PRO A 13 -3.96 -13.25 -10.36
CA PRO A 13 -4.71 -13.10 -11.60
C PRO A 13 -6.07 -12.43 -11.36
N GLY A 14 -6.22 -11.18 -11.78
CA GLY A 14 -7.44 -10.39 -11.56
C GLY A 14 -8.63 -10.69 -12.48
N HIS A 15 -8.43 -11.47 -13.54
CA HIS A 15 -9.43 -11.65 -14.60
C HIS A 15 -10.73 -12.31 -14.12
N VAL A 16 -10.66 -13.27 -13.18
CA VAL A 16 -11.85 -13.91 -12.62
C VAL A 16 -12.70 -12.90 -11.86
N MET A 17 -12.08 -12.10 -10.98
CA MET A 17 -12.82 -11.08 -10.23
C MET A 17 -13.43 -10.02 -11.15
N ALA A 18 -12.68 -9.57 -12.17
CA ALA A 18 -13.18 -8.59 -13.12
C ALA A 18 -14.40 -9.12 -13.91
N ALA A 19 -14.36 -10.38 -14.35
CA ALA A 19 -15.43 -11.00 -15.13
C ALA A 19 -16.68 -11.31 -14.29
N PHE A 20 -16.52 -11.78 -13.05
CA PHE A 20 -17.65 -12.20 -12.22
C PHE A 20 -18.34 -11.05 -11.48
N TYR A 21 -17.60 -10.01 -11.09
CA TYR A 21 -18.13 -8.94 -10.24
C TYR A 21 -18.27 -7.60 -10.97
N GLU A 22 -17.98 -7.54 -12.27
CA GLU A 22 -18.07 -6.33 -13.09
C GLU A 22 -17.27 -5.15 -12.49
N VAL A 23 -16.05 -5.44 -12.02
CA VAL A 23 -15.14 -4.47 -11.41
C VAL A 23 -13.85 -4.32 -12.22
N VAL A 24 -13.23 -3.14 -12.15
CA VAL A 24 -11.87 -2.96 -12.64
C VAL A 24 -10.89 -3.43 -11.57
N VAL A 25 -10.09 -4.46 -11.89
CA VAL A 25 -9.06 -4.98 -10.99
C VAL A 25 -7.70 -4.41 -11.39
N VAL A 26 -7.04 -3.75 -10.44
CA VAL A 26 -5.68 -3.23 -10.61
C VAL A 26 -4.75 -3.90 -9.60
N THR A 27 -3.70 -4.56 -10.10
CA THR A 27 -2.65 -5.14 -9.27
C THR A 27 -1.36 -4.36 -9.45
N ILE A 28 -0.72 -3.96 -8.36
CA ILE A 28 0.45 -3.07 -8.38
C ILE A 28 1.70 -3.78 -7.82
N ASN A 29 2.87 -3.39 -8.33
CA ASN A 29 4.15 -3.71 -7.71
C ASN A 29 4.64 -2.51 -6.90
N TYR A 30 5.39 -2.78 -5.85
CA TYR A 30 6.08 -1.78 -5.04
C TYR A 30 7.45 -2.34 -4.65
N ARG A 31 8.39 -1.46 -4.29
CA ARG A 31 9.73 -1.90 -3.85
C ARG A 31 9.64 -2.70 -2.55
N LEU A 32 10.42 -3.79 -2.49
CA LEU A 32 10.46 -4.74 -1.38
C LEU A 32 11.82 -4.72 -0.67
N GLY A 33 11.87 -5.29 0.53
CA GLY A 33 13.10 -5.45 1.33
C GLY A 33 13.82 -4.13 1.56
N ALA A 34 15.15 -4.16 1.52
CA ALA A 34 15.97 -2.95 1.71
C ALA A 34 15.65 -1.87 0.67
N LEU A 35 15.36 -2.24 -0.59
CA LEU A 35 15.03 -1.25 -1.63
C LEU A 35 13.71 -0.50 -1.35
N GLY A 36 12.78 -1.16 -0.65
CA GLY A 36 11.49 -0.57 -0.28
C GLY A 36 11.49 0.12 1.07
N PHE A 37 12.33 -0.33 2.01
CA PHE A 37 12.13 -0.01 3.42
C PHE A 37 13.41 0.29 4.21
N LEU A 38 14.57 0.37 3.56
CA LEU A 38 15.80 0.81 4.21
C LEU A 38 15.64 2.23 4.75
N SER A 39 16.06 2.43 5.99
CA SER A 39 16.03 3.74 6.62
C SER A 39 17.20 3.94 7.55
N THR A 40 17.76 5.14 7.48
CA THR A 40 18.77 5.65 8.40
C THR A 40 18.14 6.48 9.52
N SER A 41 16.80 6.55 9.58
CA SER A 41 16.03 7.40 10.51
C SER A 41 16.41 8.88 10.45
N ASP A 42 17.01 9.32 9.35
CA ASP A 42 17.39 10.69 9.04
C ASP A 42 16.96 11.05 7.60
N GLN A 43 17.36 12.22 7.14
CA GLN A 43 17.02 12.72 5.80
C GLN A 43 17.74 11.99 4.65
N ASN A 44 18.82 11.26 4.93
CA ASN A 44 19.62 10.59 3.90
C ASN A 44 18.88 9.36 3.35
N SER A 45 18.18 8.64 4.23
CA SER A 45 17.24 7.58 3.85
C SER A 45 16.04 7.58 4.81
N PRO A 46 14.96 8.34 4.49
CA PRO A 46 13.77 8.41 5.34
C PRO A 46 12.94 7.12 5.36
N GLY A 47 13.21 6.19 4.44
CA GLY A 47 12.53 4.89 4.32
C GLY A 47 11.13 4.96 3.72
N ASN A 48 10.41 3.84 3.83
CA ASN A 48 9.02 3.66 3.37
C ASN A 48 8.81 3.92 1.87
N TYR A 49 9.85 3.74 1.08
CA TYR A 49 9.80 3.84 -0.37
C TYR A 49 8.73 2.93 -0.98
N GLY A 50 8.52 1.72 -0.45
CA GLY A 50 7.44 0.83 -0.88
C GLY A 50 6.04 1.39 -0.59
N ILE A 51 5.82 2.04 0.55
CA ILE A 51 4.55 2.75 0.84
C ILE A 51 4.36 3.94 -0.09
N LEU A 52 5.44 4.68 -0.39
CA LEU A 52 5.39 5.80 -1.34
C LEU A 52 5.07 5.33 -2.76
N ASP A 53 5.61 4.19 -3.20
CA ASP A 53 5.27 3.59 -4.48
C ASP A 53 3.78 3.27 -4.55
N MET A 54 3.23 2.64 -3.50
CA MET A 54 1.80 2.35 -3.44
C MET A 54 0.94 3.62 -3.40
N ALA A 55 1.36 4.66 -2.68
CA ALA A 55 0.67 5.95 -2.66
C ALA A 55 0.66 6.62 -4.04
N MET A 56 1.78 6.56 -4.76
CA MET A 56 1.88 7.04 -6.14
C MET A 56 1.02 6.22 -7.09
N ALA A 57 0.95 4.90 -6.92
CA ALA A 57 0.06 4.06 -7.71
C ALA A 57 -1.42 4.40 -7.46
N VAL A 58 -1.83 4.61 -6.20
CA VAL A 58 -3.19 5.07 -5.85
C VAL A 58 -3.50 6.41 -6.51
N ARG A 59 -2.56 7.38 -6.48
CA ARG A 59 -2.72 8.67 -7.17
C ARG A 59 -2.92 8.46 -8.67
N TRP A 60 -2.08 7.64 -9.30
CA TRP A 60 -2.18 7.35 -10.73
C TRP A 60 -3.53 6.72 -11.07
N ILE A 61 -4.00 5.75 -10.28
CA ILE A 61 -5.32 5.13 -10.44
C ILE A 61 -6.40 6.19 -10.32
N PHE A 62 -6.40 7.00 -9.26
CA PHE A 62 -7.40 8.06 -9.07
C PHE A 62 -7.49 9.03 -10.27
N GLU A 63 -6.34 9.40 -10.84
CA GLU A 63 -6.28 10.32 -11.97
C GLU A 63 -6.71 9.67 -13.30
N ASN A 64 -6.45 8.37 -13.49
CA ASN A 64 -6.52 7.71 -14.80
C ASN A 64 -7.58 6.60 -14.92
N ILE A 65 -8.15 6.07 -13.83
CA ILE A 65 -8.99 4.88 -13.87
C ILE A 65 -10.26 5.05 -14.72
N LYS A 66 -10.74 6.28 -14.89
CA LYS A 66 -11.84 6.63 -15.79
C LYS A 66 -11.61 6.21 -17.24
N TYR A 67 -10.36 6.15 -17.69
CA TYR A 67 -10.01 5.72 -19.06
C TYR A 67 -10.05 4.19 -19.23
N PHE A 68 -10.20 3.46 -18.13
CA PHE A 68 -10.34 2.01 -18.07
C PHE A 68 -11.75 1.61 -17.60
N ASN A 69 -12.72 2.52 -17.75
CA ASN A 69 -14.11 2.36 -17.32
C ASN A 69 -14.29 2.13 -15.80
N GLY A 70 -13.34 2.54 -14.97
CA GLY A 70 -13.49 2.51 -13.52
C GLY A 70 -13.93 3.85 -12.93
N ASP A 71 -14.44 3.78 -11.70
CA ASP A 71 -14.90 4.94 -10.94
C ASP A 71 -13.85 5.36 -9.89
N ARG A 72 -13.39 6.61 -9.98
CA ARG A 72 -12.42 7.18 -9.03
C ARG A 72 -13.01 7.43 -7.65
N ASP A 73 -14.32 7.58 -7.56
CA ASP A 73 -15.05 7.86 -6.31
C ASP A 73 -15.46 6.56 -5.59
N SER A 74 -15.01 5.40 -6.09
CA SER A 74 -15.30 4.09 -5.52
C SER A 74 -14.07 3.16 -5.44
N ILE A 75 -12.89 3.74 -5.25
CA ILE A 75 -11.64 2.96 -5.10
C ILE A 75 -11.64 2.19 -3.78
N THR A 76 -11.46 0.86 -3.89
CA THR A 76 -11.31 -0.06 -2.76
C THR A 76 -9.91 -0.66 -2.77
N LEU A 77 -9.16 -0.53 -1.67
CA LEU A 77 -7.91 -1.27 -1.50
C LEU A 77 -8.18 -2.64 -0.90
N PHE A 78 -7.54 -3.66 -1.47
CA PHE A 78 -7.74 -5.06 -1.10
C PHE A 78 -6.40 -5.77 -1.11
N GLY A 79 -6.12 -6.57 -0.07
CA GLY A 79 -4.98 -7.48 -0.10
C GLY A 79 -4.73 -8.23 1.20
N PRO A 80 -3.90 -9.29 1.15
CA PRO A 80 -3.52 -10.06 2.32
C PRO A 80 -2.26 -9.53 3.01
N ASP A 81 -2.14 -9.82 4.31
CA ASP A 81 -0.89 -9.74 5.07
C ASP A 81 -0.30 -8.30 5.04
N ALA A 82 0.96 -8.08 4.63
CA ALA A 82 1.58 -6.77 4.46
C ALA A 82 0.79 -5.85 3.51
N GLY A 83 0.00 -6.43 2.59
CA GLY A 83 -0.93 -5.67 1.74
C GLY A 83 -2.11 -5.12 2.53
N ALA A 84 -2.67 -5.90 3.45
CA ALA A 84 -3.74 -5.46 4.36
C ALA A 84 -3.24 -4.33 5.27
N ALA A 85 -2.05 -4.50 5.85
CA ALA A 85 -1.40 -3.46 6.65
C ALA A 85 -1.18 -2.17 5.86
N SER A 86 -0.62 -2.28 4.65
CA SER A 86 -0.39 -1.13 3.75
C SER A 86 -1.68 -0.43 3.36
N ALA A 87 -2.75 -1.17 3.07
CA ALA A 87 -4.05 -0.60 2.72
C ALA A 87 -4.62 0.24 3.87
N GLY A 88 -4.53 -0.26 5.11
CA GLY A 88 -4.91 0.51 6.30
C GLY A 88 -4.08 1.79 6.48
N LEU A 89 -2.75 1.70 6.30
CA LEU A 89 -1.86 2.86 6.40
C LEU A 89 -2.16 3.93 5.33
N LEU A 90 -2.43 3.52 4.09
CA LEU A 90 -2.78 4.42 3.00
C LEU A 90 -4.15 5.07 3.21
N MET A 91 -5.11 4.35 3.79
CA MET A 91 -6.44 4.89 4.08
C MET A 91 -6.40 6.06 5.07
N VAL A 92 -5.49 6.00 6.06
CA VAL A 92 -5.37 7.06 7.09
C VAL A 92 -4.35 8.15 6.73
N ASN A 93 -3.52 7.94 5.71
CA ASN A 93 -2.51 8.90 5.30
C ASN A 93 -3.14 10.16 4.68
N SER A 94 -2.75 11.34 5.14
CA SER A 94 -3.30 12.63 4.69
C SER A 94 -3.21 12.86 3.18
N ARG A 95 -2.23 12.25 2.49
CA ARG A 95 -2.03 12.40 1.04
C ARG A 95 -2.91 11.50 0.19
N THR A 96 -3.43 10.40 0.74
CA THR A 96 -4.18 9.36 -0.01
C THR A 96 -5.59 9.13 0.53
N ARG A 97 -5.91 9.55 1.75
CA ARG A 97 -7.22 9.30 2.40
C ARG A 97 -8.43 9.77 1.60
N ASN A 98 -8.29 10.80 0.78
CA ASN A 98 -9.38 11.33 -0.04
C ASN A 98 -9.56 10.59 -1.37
N MET A 99 -8.69 9.62 -1.69
CA MET A 99 -8.75 8.82 -2.92
C MET A 99 -9.26 7.40 -2.65
N ILE A 100 -9.16 6.93 -1.41
CA ILE A 100 -9.51 5.56 -1.02
C ILE A 100 -10.80 5.61 -0.23
N HIS A 101 -11.78 4.81 -0.63
CA HIS A 101 -13.12 4.83 -0.04
C HIS A 101 -13.36 3.64 0.88
N ARG A 102 -12.74 2.50 0.57
CA ARG A 102 -12.95 1.24 1.26
C ARG A 102 -11.65 0.46 1.37
N VAL A 103 -11.53 -0.35 2.42
CA VAL A 103 -10.41 -1.28 2.62
C VAL A 103 -10.98 -2.66 2.96
N ILE A 104 -10.47 -3.68 2.29
CA ILE A 104 -10.68 -5.09 2.65
C ILE A 104 -9.31 -5.63 3.09
N ALA A 105 -9.13 -5.76 4.40
CA ALA A 105 -7.90 -6.21 5.03
C ALA A 105 -7.98 -7.71 5.34
N GLN A 106 -7.21 -8.54 4.63
CA GLN A 106 -7.22 -9.99 4.84
C GLN A 106 -6.01 -10.42 5.67
N SER A 107 -6.23 -10.95 6.87
CA SER A 107 -5.16 -11.51 7.71
C SER A 107 -3.95 -10.56 7.94
N GLY A 108 -4.22 -9.27 8.11
CA GLY A 108 -3.22 -8.25 8.42
C GLY A 108 -3.88 -6.94 8.83
N SER A 109 -3.13 -6.05 9.48
CA SER A 109 -3.64 -4.79 10.00
C SER A 109 -2.54 -3.73 10.09
N ALA A 110 -2.90 -2.46 9.92
CA ALA A 110 -1.99 -1.33 10.15
C ALA A 110 -1.53 -1.24 11.63
N LEU A 111 -2.23 -1.91 12.54
CA LEU A 111 -1.91 -1.99 13.97
C LEU A 111 -1.16 -3.28 14.34
N ALA A 112 -0.86 -4.16 13.38
CA ALA A 112 -0.09 -5.35 13.68
C ALA A 112 1.34 -4.96 14.11
N GLU A 113 1.90 -5.66 15.09
CA GLU A 113 3.23 -5.35 15.63
C GLU A 113 4.33 -5.36 14.56
N TRP A 114 4.21 -6.25 13.57
CA TRP A 114 5.13 -6.35 12.44
C TRP A 114 4.86 -5.33 11.32
N ALA A 115 3.73 -4.62 11.34
CA ALA A 115 3.35 -3.70 10.27
C ALA A 115 4.13 -2.38 10.30
N LEU A 116 4.57 -1.95 11.48
CA LEU A 116 5.26 -0.69 11.72
C LEU A 116 6.45 -0.93 12.63
N ILE A 117 7.63 -0.47 12.22
CA ILE A 117 8.79 -0.45 13.11
C ILE A 117 8.93 0.93 13.73
N GLN A 118 8.72 0.99 15.03
CA GLN A 118 8.96 2.17 15.86
C GLN A 118 10.36 2.16 16.50
N ASP A 119 11.02 0.99 16.51
CA ASP A 119 12.33 0.80 17.13
C ASP A 119 13.46 1.28 16.21
N ARG A 120 14.27 2.20 16.72
CA ARG A 120 15.40 2.82 16.01
C ARG A 120 16.54 1.84 15.70
N TYR A 121 16.58 0.68 16.35
CA TYR A 121 17.60 -0.36 16.14
C TYR A 121 17.14 -1.50 15.22
N ARG A 122 15.88 -1.50 14.78
CA ARG A 122 15.34 -2.49 13.82
C ARG A 122 15.25 -1.87 12.43
N ALA A 123 15.94 -2.45 11.45
CA ALA A 123 16.06 -1.92 10.08
C ALA A 123 15.06 -2.55 9.10
N GLN A 124 13.76 -2.48 9.39
CA GLN A 124 12.68 -2.78 8.42
C GLN A 124 11.53 -1.77 8.64
N ASN A 125 10.77 -1.39 7.60
CA ASN A 125 9.62 -0.45 7.59
C ASN A 125 9.54 0.66 8.69
N THR A 126 10.42 1.67 8.64
CA THR A 126 10.47 2.79 9.60
C THR A 126 9.48 3.92 9.26
N SER A 127 8.20 3.61 9.12
CA SER A 127 7.16 4.61 8.89
C SER A 127 6.94 5.45 10.15
N ARG A 128 7.37 6.72 10.14
CA ARG A 128 6.90 7.70 11.12
C ARG A 128 5.41 7.93 10.90
N CYS A 129 4.58 7.35 11.76
CA CYS A 129 3.17 7.72 11.88
C CYS A 129 3.03 8.77 13.01
N LEU A 130 2.64 10.00 12.66
CA LEU A 130 2.23 11.15 13.51
C LEU A 130 3.32 12.24 13.81
N PRO A 131 2.94 13.48 14.22
CA PRO A 131 2.74 14.62 13.33
C PRO A 131 3.63 15.87 13.62
N ASN A 132 3.66 16.80 12.66
CA ASN A 132 4.09 18.22 12.70
C ASN A 132 5.45 18.59 13.33
N THR A 133 6.39 18.94 12.46
CA THR A 133 6.87 20.32 12.34
C THR A 133 6.85 20.71 10.88
#